data_AF-A0A927MRP7-F1
#
_entry.id   AF-A0A927MRP7-F1
#
_cell.length_a   1.000
_cell.length_b   1.000
_cell.length_c   1.000
_cell.angle_alpha   90.00
_cell.angle_beta   90.00
_cell.angle_gamma   90.00
#
_symmetry.space_group_name_H-M   'P 1'
#
loop_
_entity.id
_entity.type
_entity.pdbx_description
1 polymer ?
#
loop_
_entity_poly.entity_id
_entity_poly.type
_entity_poly.pdbx_seq_one_letter_code
_entity_poly.pdbx_strand_id
1 'polypeptide(L)'
;MDRGGPDRPAVRGRRGRRGSPQDRRGLGRARLPVAAQANATGFGPTRPLVLEYPDDPATWGDQTKYQFLAGQDLLVAPVYSDTDTRDGIYLPQGTWVDYWTGRTYQGPTTLNDYPAPLSTLPLFVKGGAIVPMFPDGTTDWQQGKNAGQLDLDVYPQGDTTFTAYEDDGHTRDHRQGSSAEQTFTVKAPERGRGNIQVRIGAMDGTYTGKPDARNYFLHVHTGSAPEIVRAGNTRLTQVASAAELNSADSGWYYAADERGGTVHVKTPRVATNTATQVDLYGTSAIGGVDRSTTVSVPYASLAAAFNNTAITAEVDPESGDFDGGGSSYIAERLAAQGATTGGTVTHDGVAFTWPDADPGTPDNVAAQGQTIAVQGQGSHLAFLGSEAGFTSGPVTIHYADGTTSMQSLGFPNWCCADTSGYGAEPAITTYGKNIPTGPAYPTTAYHVFYNDVTIEAGKQVVAVTLPQSGAIHIFATAFTKTTPG
;
A
#
# COMPACT_ATOMS: atom_id res chain seq x y z
N MET A 1 57.05 -41.73 5.90
CA MET A 1 56.69 -41.49 7.32
C MET A 1 56.33 -40.03 7.39
N ASP A 2 55.11 -39.64 7.03
CA ASP A 2 53.84 -39.83 7.73
C ASP A 2 53.68 -38.93 8.97
N ARG A 3 52.43 -38.48 9.19
CA ARG A 3 51.83 -37.52 10.15
C ARG A 3 51.60 -36.13 9.53
N GLY A 4 50.40 -35.71 9.10
CA GLY A 4 49.04 -36.21 9.33
C GLY A 4 48.34 -35.46 10.47
N GLY A 5 47.38 -34.58 10.12
CA GLY A 5 46.41 -33.95 11.04
C GLY A 5 45.84 -32.61 10.51
N PRO A 6 44.57 -32.27 10.78
CA PRO A 6 43.42 -32.77 10.01
C PRO A 6 42.63 -31.67 9.26
N ASP A 7 41.91 -32.13 8.24
CA ASP A 7 40.92 -31.38 7.42
C ASP A 7 39.88 -30.62 8.25
N ARG A 8 39.67 -29.35 7.91
CA ARG A 8 38.44 -28.61 8.23
C ARG A 8 37.52 -28.66 7.00
N PRO A 9 36.25 -29.07 7.14
CA PRO A 9 35.35 -29.21 6.00
C PRO A 9 35.00 -27.84 5.43
N ALA A 10 35.15 -27.72 4.11
CA ALA A 10 34.68 -26.59 3.33
C ALA A 10 33.15 -26.48 3.47
N VAL A 11 32.69 -25.44 4.16
CA VAL A 11 31.28 -25.03 4.15
C VAL A 11 30.97 -24.54 2.74
N ARG A 12 30.38 -25.42 1.92
CA ARG A 12 29.69 -25.03 0.68
C ARG A 12 28.50 -24.17 1.07
N GLY A 13 28.71 -22.86 1.14
CA GLY A 13 27.64 -21.87 1.19
C GLY A 13 26.73 -22.09 -0.02
N ARG A 14 25.49 -22.48 0.24
CA ARG A 14 24.41 -22.53 -0.75
C ARG A 14 24.38 -21.18 -1.45
N ARG A 15 24.54 -21.20 -2.78
CA ARG A 15 24.28 -20.04 -3.64
C ARG A 15 22.83 -19.62 -3.42
N GLY A 16 22.63 -18.62 -2.57
CA GLY A 16 21.38 -17.87 -2.52
C GLY A 16 21.09 -17.36 -3.93
N ARG A 17 19.87 -17.60 -4.40
CA ARG A 17 19.36 -17.06 -5.66
C ARG A 17 19.62 -15.56 -5.65
N ARG A 18 20.50 -15.11 -6.55
CA ARG A 18 20.71 -13.70 -6.82
C ARG A 18 19.37 -13.12 -7.24
N GLY A 19 18.83 -12.17 -6.47
CA GLY A 19 17.88 -11.20 -7.01
C GLY A 19 18.45 -10.64 -8.31
N SER A 20 17.58 -10.39 -9.28
CA SER A 20 18.03 -10.00 -10.60
C SER A 20 18.91 -8.73 -10.50
N PRO A 21 19.98 -8.59 -11.29
CA PRO A 21 20.80 -7.38 -11.29
C PRO A 21 20.02 -6.08 -11.62
N GLN A 22 18.74 -6.16 -12.01
CA GLN A 22 17.90 -5.02 -12.37
C GLN A 22 17.53 -4.15 -11.15
N ASP A 23 17.36 -4.72 -9.96
CA ASP A 23 16.90 -3.96 -8.76
C ASP A 23 17.97 -3.01 -8.18
N ARG A 24 19.26 -3.32 -8.36
CA ARG A 24 20.36 -2.49 -7.82
C ARG A 24 20.61 -1.18 -8.59
N ARG A 25 19.88 -0.93 -9.69
CA ARG A 25 20.24 0.09 -10.70
C ARG A 25 19.20 1.20 -10.91
N GLY A 26 18.11 1.24 -10.15
CA GLY A 26 17.05 2.25 -10.32
C GLY A 26 17.55 3.70 -10.17
N LEU A 27 18.29 4.00 -9.11
CA LEU A 27 18.82 5.35 -8.83
C LEU A 27 19.90 5.83 -9.81
N GLY A 28 20.63 4.92 -10.46
CA GLY A 28 21.62 5.27 -11.48
C GLY A 28 21.00 5.78 -12.80
N ARG A 29 19.68 5.63 -12.95
CA ARG A 29 18.91 6.08 -14.12
C ARG A 29 18.33 7.47 -13.94
N ALA A 30 18.10 7.90 -12.69
CA ALA A 30 17.47 9.18 -12.41
C ALA A 30 18.38 10.33 -12.88
N ARG A 31 17.83 11.15 -13.77
CA ARG A 31 18.43 12.38 -14.23
C ARG A 31 18.01 13.48 -13.26
N LEU A 32 18.75 13.63 -12.18
CA LEU A 32 18.62 14.80 -11.34
C LEU A 32 19.48 15.92 -11.97
N PRO A 33 18.90 16.98 -12.58
CA PRO A 33 19.62 18.16 -13.05
C PRO A 33 20.16 19.02 -11.89
N VAL A 34 20.22 18.44 -10.68
CA VAL A 34 20.73 19.04 -9.44
C VAL A 34 22.19 19.49 -9.55
N ALA A 35 22.98 18.96 -10.48
CA ALA A 35 24.33 19.46 -10.75
C ALA A 35 24.31 20.85 -11.42
N ALA A 36 23.38 21.07 -12.35
CA ALA A 36 23.17 22.39 -12.96
C ALA A 36 22.59 23.38 -11.94
N GLN A 37 21.65 22.93 -11.10
CA GLN A 37 21.13 23.73 -9.99
C GLN A 37 22.23 24.08 -8.97
N ALA A 38 23.10 23.13 -8.61
CA ALA A 38 24.23 23.40 -7.73
C ALA A 38 25.18 24.46 -8.32
N ASN A 39 25.41 24.44 -9.63
CA ASN A 39 26.20 25.45 -10.32
C ASN A 39 25.50 26.82 -10.34
N ALA A 40 24.18 26.86 -10.48
CA ALA A 40 23.41 28.10 -10.56
C ALA A 40 23.10 28.75 -9.20
N THR A 41 22.77 27.94 -8.18
CA THR A 41 22.22 28.41 -6.91
C THR A 41 23.02 27.96 -5.68
N GLY A 42 24.03 27.11 -5.84
CA GLY A 42 24.80 26.54 -4.73
C GLY A 42 24.12 25.36 -4.00
N PHE A 43 22.89 24.98 -4.38
CA PHE A 43 22.19 23.86 -3.76
C PHE A 43 22.58 22.52 -4.40
N GLY A 44 23.31 21.72 -3.63
CA GLY A 44 23.81 20.41 -4.06
C GLY A 44 22.74 19.34 -4.29
N PRO A 45 23.14 18.18 -4.82
CA PRO A 45 22.29 17.01 -4.98
C PRO A 45 21.78 16.45 -3.66
N THR A 46 22.60 16.51 -2.62
CA THR A 46 22.32 15.96 -1.29
C THR A 46 21.92 17.09 -0.36
N ARG A 47 20.69 17.06 0.16
CA ARG A 47 20.11 18.15 0.96
C ARG A 47 19.69 17.64 2.34
N PRO A 48 20.12 18.29 3.43
CA PRO A 48 19.58 17.98 4.75
C PRO A 48 18.11 18.38 4.80
N LEU A 49 17.29 17.69 5.60
CA LEU A 49 15.85 17.94 5.64
C LEU A 49 15.50 19.36 6.07
N VAL A 50 16.26 19.95 7.00
CA VAL A 50 16.07 21.34 7.46
C VAL A 50 16.16 22.38 6.34
N LEU A 51 16.84 22.07 5.23
CA LEU A 51 16.92 22.98 4.08
C LEU A 51 15.56 23.10 3.36
N GLU A 52 14.82 21.99 3.24
CA GLU A 52 13.53 21.97 2.54
C GLU A 52 12.34 22.09 3.51
N TYR A 53 12.55 21.83 4.81
CA TYR A 53 11.54 21.90 5.88
C TYR A 53 12.06 22.74 7.07
N PRO A 54 12.39 24.03 6.87
CA PRO A 54 13.01 24.86 7.92
C PRO A 54 12.09 25.10 9.12
N ASP A 55 10.78 25.07 8.92
CA ASP A 55 9.78 25.30 9.97
C ASP A 55 9.40 24.02 10.76
N ASP A 56 10.00 22.86 10.42
CA ASP A 56 9.78 21.59 11.10
C ASP A 56 10.90 21.33 12.14
N PRO A 57 10.63 21.46 13.45
CA PRO A 57 11.64 21.29 14.49
C PRO A 57 12.29 19.90 14.54
N ALA A 58 11.60 18.86 14.04
CA ALA A 58 12.16 17.50 13.98
C ALA A 58 13.37 17.43 13.03
N THR A 59 13.52 18.38 12.12
CA THR A 59 14.61 18.41 11.13
C THR A 59 15.87 19.13 11.61
N TRP A 60 15.79 19.88 12.73
CA TRP A 60 16.89 20.75 13.19
C TRP A 60 18.01 20.01 13.90
N GLY A 61 17.73 18.82 14.42
CA GLY A 61 18.64 18.05 15.27
C GLY A 61 19.00 16.67 14.72
N ASP A 62 19.57 15.86 15.62
CA ASP A 62 20.11 14.54 15.31
C ASP A 62 19.10 13.51 14.79
N GLN A 63 17.80 13.77 14.93
CA GLN A 63 16.73 12.87 14.47
C GLN A 63 16.80 12.58 12.96
N THR A 64 17.28 13.53 12.16
CA THR A 64 17.33 13.38 10.68
C THR A 64 18.75 13.24 10.13
N LYS A 65 19.77 13.07 10.99
CA LYS A 65 21.20 13.07 10.56
C LYS A 65 21.60 11.91 9.65
N TYR A 66 20.85 10.81 9.67
CA TYR A 66 21.11 9.61 8.86
C TYR A 66 20.16 9.44 7.68
N GLN A 67 19.60 10.56 7.21
CA GLN A 67 18.75 10.63 6.03
C GLN A 67 18.92 11.99 5.35
N PHE A 68 18.62 12.04 4.06
CA PHE A 68 18.75 13.27 3.27
C PHE A 68 17.78 13.24 2.10
N LEU A 69 17.56 14.39 1.47
CA LEU A 69 16.88 14.47 0.18
C LEU A 69 17.90 14.47 -0.96
N ALA A 70 17.68 13.62 -1.95
CA ALA A 70 18.34 13.68 -3.25
C ALA A 70 17.49 14.57 -4.18
N GLY A 71 17.92 15.81 -4.40
CA GLY A 71 17.04 16.85 -4.93
C GLY A 71 15.96 17.24 -3.90
N GLN A 72 14.73 17.48 -4.35
CA GLN A 72 13.61 17.89 -3.48
C GLN A 72 12.62 16.76 -3.19
N ASP A 73 12.64 15.72 -4.04
CA ASP A 73 11.54 14.76 -4.12
C ASP A 73 11.90 13.34 -3.67
N LEU A 74 13.18 13.04 -3.46
CA LEU A 74 13.64 11.69 -3.09
C LEU A 74 14.26 11.71 -1.69
N LEU A 75 13.61 11.11 -0.70
CA LEU A 75 14.17 10.91 0.63
C LEU A 75 14.91 9.59 0.68
N VAL A 76 16.21 9.66 0.97
CA VAL A 76 17.10 8.51 1.10
C VAL A 76 17.46 8.33 2.57
N ALA A 77 17.22 7.13 3.11
CA ALA A 77 17.56 6.78 4.49
C ALA A 77 18.47 5.54 4.52
N PRO A 78 19.79 5.70 4.32
CA PRO A 78 20.70 4.58 4.29
C PRO A 78 20.66 3.71 5.56
N VAL A 79 20.87 2.41 5.39
CA VAL A 79 21.20 1.50 6.49
C VAL A 79 22.67 1.72 6.86
N TYR A 80 22.94 2.03 8.12
CA TYR A 80 24.28 2.42 8.60
C TYR A 80 24.83 1.51 9.72
N SER A 81 24.14 0.39 9.98
CA SER A 81 24.50 -0.62 10.97
C SER A 81 24.26 -2.03 10.39
N ASP A 82 24.84 -3.06 11.01
CA ASP A 82 24.70 -4.45 10.58
C ASP A 82 23.33 -5.02 11.02
N THR A 83 22.30 -4.70 10.25
CA THR A 83 20.90 -5.05 10.50
C THR A 83 20.14 -5.15 9.17
N ASP A 84 19.04 -5.91 9.15
CA ASP A 84 18.11 -6.06 8.04
C ASP A 84 16.86 -5.16 8.14
N THR A 85 16.85 -4.25 9.11
CA THR A 85 15.78 -3.27 9.33
C THR A 85 16.34 -1.86 9.54
N ARG A 86 15.50 -0.84 9.36
CA ARG A 86 15.87 0.56 9.58
C ARG A 86 14.86 1.26 10.47
N ASP A 87 15.30 1.59 11.68
CA ASP A 87 14.54 2.39 12.65
C ASP A 87 14.80 3.88 12.51
N GLY A 88 13.82 4.72 12.82
CA GLY A 88 13.99 6.17 12.87
C GLY A 88 14.11 6.82 11.48
N ILE A 89 13.28 6.39 10.52
CA ILE A 89 13.15 7.09 9.24
C ILE A 89 12.07 8.16 9.41
N TYR A 90 12.47 9.41 9.52
CA TYR A 90 11.53 10.52 9.61
C TYR A 90 11.03 10.94 8.24
N LEU A 91 9.73 10.90 8.01
CA LEU A 91 9.10 11.42 6.80
C LEU A 91 8.45 12.76 7.17
N PRO A 92 8.92 13.90 6.66
CA PRO A 92 8.35 15.22 6.99
C PRO A 92 6.98 15.42 6.32
N GLN A 93 6.34 16.56 6.53
CA GLN A 93 5.01 16.86 5.98
C GLN A 93 4.91 16.57 4.47
N GLY A 94 3.90 15.78 4.08
CA GLY A 94 3.62 15.40 2.70
C GLY A 94 3.21 13.95 2.57
N THR A 95 2.81 13.55 1.36
CA THR A 95 2.64 12.14 1.02
C THR A 95 3.99 11.59 0.56
N TRP A 96 4.40 10.45 1.10
CA TRP A 96 5.65 9.78 0.75
C TRP A 96 5.37 8.37 0.28
N VAL A 97 6.02 7.95 -0.79
CA VAL A 97 5.80 6.64 -1.42
C VAL A 97 7.07 5.85 -1.31
N ASP A 98 7.03 4.69 -0.66
CA ASP A 98 8.14 3.74 -0.71
C ASP A 98 8.37 3.33 -2.16
N TYR A 99 9.55 3.65 -2.67
CA TYR A 99 9.91 3.42 -4.07
C TYR A 99 9.81 1.95 -4.48
N TRP A 100 10.03 1.01 -3.56
CA TRP A 100 10.09 -0.41 -3.85
C TRP A 100 8.72 -1.06 -3.83
N THR A 101 7.89 -0.66 -2.86
CA THR A 101 6.59 -1.30 -2.61
C THR A 101 5.42 -0.51 -3.17
N GLY A 102 5.61 0.78 -3.45
CA GLY A 102 4.56 1.73 -3.80
C GLY A 102 3.66 2.11 -2.62
N ARG A 103 3.97 1.65 -1.41
CA ARG A 103 3.20 1.98 -0.22
C ARG A 103 3.29 3.47 0.08
N THR A 104 2.14 4.09 0.34
CA THR A 104 2.06 5.50 0.72
C THR A 104 2.10 5.67 2.24
N TYR A 105 2.72 6.78 2.67
CA TYR A 105 2.84 7.21 4.05
C TYR A 105 2.48 8.69 4.12
N GLN A 106 1.62 9.06 5.06
CA GLN A 106 1.34 10.46 5.35
C GLN A 106 2.32 10.95 6.42
N GLY A 107 3.19 11.89 6.05
CA GLY A 107 4.02 12.63 7.00
C GLY A 107 3.26 13.84 7.58
N PRO A 108 3.73 14.41 8.70
CA PRO A 108 4.94 14.03 9.42
C PRO A 108 4.77 12.71 10.20
N THR A 109 5.73 11.80 10.07
CA THR A 109 5.74 10.51 10.79
C THR A 109 7.15 9.95 10.90
N THR A 110 7.39 9.03 11.83
CA THR A 110 8.65 8.28 11.93
C THR A 110 8.37 6.80 11.73
N LEU A 111 9.03 6.19 10.75
CA LEU A 111 8.97 4.76 10.51
C LEU A 111 10.05 4.05 11.33
N ASN A 112 9.64 2.99 12.02
CA ASN A 112 10.52 2.04 12.68
C ASN A 112 10.31 0.65 12.06
N ASP A 113 11.28 -0.23 12.26
CA ASP A 113 11.27 -1.61 11.78
C ASP A 113 11.04 -1.72 10.26
N TYR A 114 11.53 -0.73 9.49
CA TYR A 114 11.40 -0.76 8.03
C TYR A 114 12.25 -1.90 7.46
N PRO A 115 11.69 -2.87 6.71
CA PRO A 115 12.46 -3.98 6.14
C PRO A 115 13.50 -3.48 5.13
N ALA A 116 14.77 -3.60 5.46
CA ALA A 116 15.91 -3.15 4.66
C ALA A 116 16.96 -4.28 4.50
N PRO A 117 16.60 -5.42 3.88
CA PRO A 117 17.59 -6.44 3.55
C PRO A 117 18.68 -5.84 2.65
N LEU A 118 19.83 -6.51 2.51
CA LEU A 118 20.99 -6.02 1.74
C LEU A 118 20.68 -5.58 0.29
N SER A 119 19.57 -6.02 -0.28
CA SER A 119 19.10 -5.61 -1.62
C SER A 119 18.31 -4.30 -1.65
N THR A 120 17.94 -3.74 -0.51
CA THR A 120 16.97 -2.65 -0.39
C THR A 120 17.59 -1.45 0.32
N LEU A 121 17.68 -0.33 -0.39
CA LEU A 121 18.02 0.97 0.20
C LEU A 121 16.69 1.69 0.50
N PRO A 122 16.36 2.02 1.77
CA PRO A 122 15.14 2.77 2.06
C PRO A 122 15.10 4.09 1.29
N LEU A 123 14.12 4.20 0.40
CA LEU A 123 13.97 5.28 -0.56
C LEU A 123 12.48 5.63 -0.67
N PHE A 124 12.16 6.90 -0.45
CA PHE A 124 10.80 7.39 -0.48
C PHE A 124 10.69 8.54 -1.47
N VAL A 125 9.67 8.51 -2.30
CA VAL A 125 9.39 9.54 -3.31
C VAL A 125 8.22 10.40 -2.84
N LYS A 126 8.38 11.71 -2.92
CA LYS A 126 7.33 12.66 -2.53
C LYS A 126 6.16 12.60 -3.52
N GLY A 127 4.93 12.67 -3.01
CA GLY A 127 3.74 12.86 -3.83
C GLY A 127 3.87 14.16 -4.63
N GLY A 128 3.57 14.10 -5.92
CA GLY A 128 3.78 15.18 -6.88
C GLY A 128 5.12 15.12 -7.63
N ALA A 129 6.02 14.18 -7.29
CA ALA A 129 7.31 14.09 -7.95
C ALA A 129 7.20 13.75 -9.44
N ILE A 130 8.05 14.40 -10.24
CA ILE A 130 8.30 14.07 -11.64
C ILE A 130 9.80 13.79 -11.76
N VAL A 131 10.17 12.53 -11.99
CA VAL A 131 11.57 12.10 -11.99
C VAL A 131 11.95 11.65 -13.40
N PRO A 132 12.67 12.48 -14.17
CA PRO A 132 13.20 12.03 -15.45
C PRO A 132 14.27 10.97 -15.24
N MET A 133 14.24 9.92 -16.07
CA MET A 133 15.14 8.79 -16.00
C MET A 133 15.67 8.42 -17.38
N PHE A 134 16.83 7.76 -17.40
CA PHE A 134 17.26 7.01 -18.57
C PHE A 134 16.42 5.75 -18.75
N PRO A 135 16.25 5.27 -20.01
CA PRO A 135 15.52 4.05 -20.28
C PRO A 135 16.03 2.85 -19.50
N ASP A 136 15.12 1.92 -19.23
CA ASP A 136 15.45 0.66 -18.59
C ASP A 136 16.57 -0.10 -19.30
N GLY A 137 17.45 -0.71 -18.51
CA GLY A 137 18.63 -1.41 -19.03
C GLY A 137 19.83 -0.53 -19.35
N THR A 138 19.72 0.79 -19.22
CA THR A 138 20.87 1.71 -19.33
C THR A 138 21.93 1.40 -18.27
N THR A 139 23.19 1.25 -18.69
CA THR A 139 24.34 0.97 -17.82
C THR A 139 25.28 2.16 -17.62
N ASP A 140 25.19 3.18 -18.47
CA ASP A 140 25.95 4.42 -18.35
C ASP A 140 25.18 5.62 -18.95
N TRP A 141 25.63 6.83 -18.60
CA TRP A 141 24.93 8.05 -18.96
C TRP A 141 24.94 8.37 -20.47
N GLN A 142 25.97 7.93 -21.22
CA GLN A 142 26.06 8.19 -22.66
C GLN A 142 25.08 7.31 -23.41
N GLN A 143 25.00 6.03 -23.04
CA GLN A 143 24.00 5.11 -23.56
C GLN A 143 22.59 5.65 -23.35
N GLY A 144 22.29 6.11 -22.12
CA GLY A 144 20.97 6.67 -21.80
C GLY A 144 20.65 7.92 -22.62
N LYS A 145 21.61 8.84 -22.74
CA LYS A 145 21.45 10.07 -23.53
C LYS A 145 21.21 9.80 -25.02
N ASN A 146 21.85 8.78 -25.56
CA ASN A 146 21.77 8.40 -26.97
C ASN A 146 20.64 7.41 -27.28
N ALA A 147 19.81 7.03 -26.30
CA ALA A 147 18.76 6.04 -26.48
C ALA A 147 17.58 6.54 -27.36
N GLY A 148 17.48 7.87 -27.58
CA GLY A 148 16.35 8.46 -28.31
C GLY A 148 15.02 8.38 -27.54
N GLN A 149 15.08 8.12 -26.23
CA GLN A 149 13.96 8.00 -25.32
C GLN A 149 14.28 8.69 -23.99
N LEU A 150 13.27 9.30 -23.37
CA LEU A 150 13.33 9.79 -21.99
C LEU A 150 12.22 9.15 -21.18
N ASP A 151 12.57 8.53 -20.06
CA ASP A 151 11.59 7.96 -19.14
C ASP A 151 11.19 9.02 -18.10
N LEU A 152 9.93 9.02 -17.68
CA LEU A 152 9.42 9.89 -16.62
C LEU A 152 8.73 9.02 -15.57
N ASP A 153 9.30 8.94 -14.37
CA ASP A 153 8.64 8.36 -13.20
C ASP A 153 7.75 9.44 -12.56
N VAL A 154 6.44 9.27 -12.62
CA VAL A 154 5.46 10.30 -12.24
C VAL A 154 4.63 9.82 -11.05
N TYR A 155 4.65 10.60 -9.97
CA TYR A 155 3.95 10.33 -8.72
C TYR A 155 2.78 11.32 -8.59
N PRO A 156 1.65 11.13 -9.31
CA PRO A 156 0.63 12.15 -9.53
C PRO A 156 -0.10 12.55 -8.24
N GLN A 157 0.11 13.79 -7.78
CA GLN A 157 -0.66 14.40 -6.70
C GLN A 157 -0.62 15.92 -6.87
N GLY A 158 -1.80 16.54 -6.97
CA GLY A 158 -1.93 17.98 -7.18
C GLY A 158 -1.29 18.49 -8.48
N ASP A 159 -1.02 19.79 -8.52
CA ASP A 159 -0.38 20.48 -9.64
C ASP A 159 1.12 20.64 -9.36
N THR A 160 1.97 20.00 -10.16
CA THR A 160 3.43 19.96 -9.95
C THR A 160 4.20 20.25 -11.24
N THR A 161 5.47 20.61 -11.10
CA THR A 161 6.34 20.99 -12.21
C THR A 161 7.78 20.58 -11.95
N PHE A 162 8.46 20.16 -13.01
CA PHE A 162 9.89 19.87 -13.01
C PHE A 162 10.55 20.38 -14.29
N THR A 163 11.71 21.01 -14.19
CA THR A 163 12.50 21.44 -15.36
C THR A 163 13.78 20.63 -15.44
N ALA A 164 13.91 19.81 -16.50
CA ALA A 164 15.15 19.11 -16.80
C ALA A 164 16.11 20.00 -17.56
N TYR A 165 17.39 19.91 -17.22
CA TYR A 165 18.49 20.60 -17.88
C TYR A 165 19.36 19.61 -18.65
N GLU A 166 19.76 19.95 -19.87
CA GLU A 166 20.69 19.20 -20.72
C GLU A 166 21.77 20.09 -21.32
N ASP A 167 23.00 19.60 -21.38
CA ASP A 167 24.09 20.15 -22.18
C ASP A 167 24.82 19.01 -22.90
N ASP A 168 26.01 19.24 -23.47
CA ASP A 168 26.78 18.18 -24.11
C ASP A 168 27.40 17.16 -23.13
N GLY A 169 27.48 17.47 -21.84
CA GLY A 169 28.08 16.64 -20.79
C GLY A 169 29.61 16.53 -20.83
N HIS A 170 30.28 17.32 -21.68
CA HIS A 170 31.70 17.16 -21.99
C HIS A 170 32.49 18.46 -21.93
N THR A 171 31.92 19.57 -22.39
CA THR A 171 32.61 20.86 -22.51
C THR A 171 32.13 21.85 -21.45
N ARG A 172 32.66 23.07 -21.51
CA ARG A 172 32.20 24.21 -20.70
C ARG A 172 31.29 25.16 -21.49
N ASP A 173 30.81 24.75 -22.66
CA ASP A 173 30.04 25.62 -23.56
C ASP A 173 28.67 26.00 -22.97
N HIS A 174 28.17 25.23 -22.00
CA HIS A 174 27.01 25.61 -21.20
C HIS A 174 27.16 26.98 -20.53
N ARG A 175 28.38 27.41 -20.19
CA ARG A 175 28.66 28.73 -19.61
C ARG A 175 28.41 29.88 -20.59
N GLN A 176 28.36 29.56 -21.88
CA GLN A 176 28.05 30.47 -22.98
C GLN A 176 26.61 30.28 -23.49
N GLY A 177 25.78 29.53 -22.76
CA GLY A 177 24.38 29.26 -23.10
C GLY A 177 24.15 28.02 -23.98
N SER A 178 25.17 27.19 -24.22
CA SER A 178 25.01 25.94 -24.99
C SER A 178 24.42 24.83 -24.12
N SER A 179 23.14 24.96 -23.82
CA SER A 179 22.33 24.01 -23.06
C SER A 179 20.87 24.09 -23.49
N ALA A 180 20.05 23.14 -23.06
CA ALA A 180 18.61 23.15 -23.23
C ALA A 180 17.88 22.79 -21.95
N GLU A 181 16.72 23.41 -21.75
CA GLU A 181 15.80 23.11 -20.66
C GLU A 181 14.48 22.55 -21.19
N GLN A 182 13.87 21.64 -20.44
CA GLN A 182 12.57 21.08 -20.75
C GLN A 182 11.70 21.00 -19.50
N THR A 183 10.57 21.69 -19.53
CA THR A 183 9.63 21.70 -18.41
C THR A 183 8.55 20.64 -18.58
N PHE A 184 8.34 19.85 -17.54
CA PHE A 184 7.24 18.90 -17.39
C PHE A 184 6.27 19.44 -16.34
N THR A 185 4.97 19.36 -16.60
CA THR A 185 3.94 19.74 -15.62
C THR A 185 2.94 18.62 -15.47
N VAL A 186 2.54 18.32 -14.25
CA VAL A 186 1.49 17.34 -13.96
C VAL A 186 0.33 18.06 -13.30
N LYS A 187 -0.89 17.74 -13.74
CA LYS A 187 -2.12 18.06 -13.02
C LYS A 187 -2.82 16.76 -12.65
N ALA A 188 -3.07 16.58 -11.37
CA ALA A 188 -3.69 15.38 -10.83
C ALA A 188 -4.63 15.76 -9.67
N PRO A 189 -5.56 14.87 -9.29
CA PRO A 189 -6.29 15.04 -8.04
C PRO A 189 -5.30 15.06 -6.86
N GLU A 190 -5.67 15.72 -5.77
CA GLU A 190 -4.91 15.63 -4.52
C GLU A 190 -4.97 14.20 -3.93
N ARG A 191 -6.12 13.53 -4.11
CA ARG A 191 -6.42 12.19 -3.60
C ARG A 191 -7.46 11.51 -4.49
N GLY A 192 -7.52 10.18 -4.42
CA GLY A 192 -8.61 9.39 -5.01
C GLY A 192 -8.67 9.41 -6.54
N ARG A 193 -9.84 9.04 -7.07
CA ARG A 193 -10.08 8.86 -8.51
C ARG A 193 -10.14 10.18 -9.26
N GLY A 194 -9.56 10.24 -10.44
CA GLY A 194 -9.66 11.40 -11.33
C GLY A 194 -8.74 11.32 -12.55
N ASN A 195 -8.70 12.40 -13.31
CA ASN A 195 -7.89 12.49 -14.51
C ASN A 195 -6.47 12.99 -14.17
N ILE A 196 -5.47 12.45 -14.85
CA ILE A 196 -4.09 12.94 -14.79
C ILE A 196 -3.72 13.52 -16.14
N GLN A 197 -3.13 14.71 -16.12
CA GLN A 197 -2.56 15.35 -17.30
C GLN A 197 -1.07 15.54 -17.09
N VAL A 198 -0.25 14.99 -17.98
CA VAL A 198 1.20 15.16 -18.00
C VAL A 198 1.57 15.97 -19.25
N ARG A 199 1.97 17.22 -19.08
CA ARG A 199 2.46 18.06 -20.17
C ARG A 199 3.97 17.93 -20.26
N ILE A 200 4.45 17.65 -21.46
CA ILE A 200 5.87 17.63 -21.81
C ILE A 200 6.13 18.86 -22.66
N GLY A 201 6.84 19.84 -22.11
CA GLY A 201 7.17 21.09 -22.79
C GLY A 201 8.12 20.87 -23.97
N ALA A 202 8.18 21.86 -24.87
CA ALA A 202 9.26 21.92 -25.85
C ALA A 202 10.60 22.14 -25.12
N MET A 203 11.67 21.59 -25.66
CA MET A 203 13.03 21.89 -25.23
C MET A 203 13.44 23.27 -25.74
N ASP A 204 13.66 24.19 -24.80
CA ASP A 204 14.20 25.52 -25.08
C ASP A 204 15.73 25.50 -24.99
N GLY A 205 16.43 26.21 -25.87
CA GLY A 205 17.90 26.20 -25.96
C GLY A 205 18.49 25.14 -26.91
N THR A 206 19.80 25.17 -27.09
CA THR A 206 20.52 24.32 -28.05
C THR A 206 21.88 23.91 -27.51
N TYR A 207 22.34 22.71 -27.87
CA TYR A 207 23.67 22.21 -27.53
C TYR A 207 24.08 21.14 -28.55
N THR A 208 25.39 20.88 -28.67
CA THR A 208 25.92 19.84 -29.56
C THR A 208 25.40 18.46 -29.16
N GLY A 209 24.68 17.80 -30.07
CA GLY A 209 24.08 16.50 -29.81
C GLY A 209 22.67 16.55 -29.20
N LYS A 210 22.01 17.72 -29.16
CA LYS A 210 20.58 17.81 -28.82
C LYS A 210 19.76 16.92 -29.78
N PRO A 211 18.90 16.01 -29.27
CA PRO A 211 18.07 15.19 -30.14
C PRO A 211 16.99 16.02 -30.82
N ASP A 212 16.77 15.81 -32.12
CA ASP A 212 15.68 16.47 -32.87
C ASP A 212 14.29 15.93 -32.46
N ALA A 213 14.22 14.67 -32.05
CA ALA A 213 13.01 14.01 -31.59
C ALA A 213 13.33 12.86 -30.62
N ARG A 214 12.39 12.54 -29.73
CA ARG A 214 12.49 11.38 -28.82
C ARG A 214 11.12 10.78 -28.49
N ASN A 215 11.12 9.53 -28.06
CA ASN A 215 9.97 8.92 -27.39
C ASN A 215 9.97 9.31 -25.91
N TYR A 216 8.79 9.42 -25.31
CA TYR A 216 8.65 9.51 -23.86
C TYR A 216 8.00 8.24 -23.34
N PHE A 217 8.58 7.67 -22.28
CA PHE A 217 8.05 6.50 -21.59
C PHE A 217 7.67 6.90 -20.17
N LEU A 218 6.37 6.99 -19.89
CA LEU A 218 5.88 7.45 -18.60
C LEU A 218 5.53 6.23 -17.75
N HIS A 219 6.04 6.25 -16.52
CA HIS A 219 5.67 5.33 -15.43
C HIS A 219 4.82 6.14 -14.46
N VAL A 220 3.50 6.09 -14.60
CA VAL A 220 2.57 6.92 -13.80
C VAL A 220 2.02 6.06 -12.66
N HIS A 221 2.41 6.34 -11.43
CA HIS A 221 2.03 5.58 -10.23
C HIS A 221 0.58 5.88 -9.84
N THR A 222 -0.34 4.94 -10.04
CA THR A 222 -1.78 5.12 -9.80
C THR A 222 -2.41 3.88 -9.17
N GLY A 223 -3.46 4.05 -8.36
CA GLY A 223 -4.16 2.92 -7.75
C GLY A 223 -5.15 2.21 -8.68
N SER A 224 -5.38 2.71 -9.90
CA SER A 224 -6.34 2.12 -10.84
C SER A 224 -5.98 2.35 -12.30
N ALA A 225 -6.39 1.42 -13.17
CA ALA A 225 -6.21 1.58 -14.61
C ALA A 225 -7.01 2.79 -15.15
N PRO A 226 -6.47 3.57 -16.10
CA PRO A 226 -7.25 4.57 -16.82
C PRO A 226 -8.24 3.92 -17.79
N GLU A 227 -9.34 4.61 -18.06
CA GLU A 227 -10.34 4.22 -19.07
C GLU A 227 -9.86 4.57 -20.49
N ILE A 228 -9.14 5.69 -20.59
CA ILE A 228 -8.65 6.24 -21.85
C ILE A 228 -7.26 6.86 -21.59
N VAL A 229 -6.31 6.56 -22.46
CA VAL A 229 -5.03 7.28 -22.53
C VAL A 229 -4.92 7.97 -23.88
N ARG A 230 -4.52 9.25 -23.88
CA ARG A 230 -4.24 10.03 -25.10
C ARG A 230 -2.83 10.59 -25.07
N ALA A 231 -2.21 10.69 -26.25
CA ALA A 231 -1.02 11.49 -26.49
C ALA A 231 -1.38 12.56 -27.54
N GLY A 232 -1.43 13.82 -27.13
CA GLY A 232 -2.05 14.90 -27.90
C GLY A 232 -3.50 14.56 -28.24
N ASN A 233 -3.85 14.62 -29.53
CA ASN A 233 -5.21 14.30 -30.00
C ASN A 233 -5.42 12.79 -30.26
N THR A 234 -4.37 11.96 -30.14
CA THR A 234 -4.41 10.54 -30.51
C THR A 234 -4.73 9.69 -29.29
N ARG A 235 -5.77 8.85 -29.39
CA ARG A 235 -6.05 7.80 -28.39
C ARG A 235 -5.03 6.67 -28.55
N LEU A 236 -4.35 6.29 -27.47
CA LEU A 236 -3.38 5.20 -27.47
C LEU A 236 -4.06 3.84 -27.26
N THR A 237 -3.53 2.83 -27.94
CA THR A 237 -3.99 1.44 -27.80
C THR A 237 -3.44 0.83 -26.52
N GLN A 238 -4.31 0.14 -25.77
CA GLN A 238 -3.88 -0.68 -24.65
C GLN A 238 -3.27 -1.98 -25.17
N VAL A 239 -2.07 -2.33 -24.69
CA VAL A 239 -1.41 -3.61 -24.99
C VAL A 239 -1.42 -4.52 -23.76
N ALA A 240 -1.20 -5.81 -23.95
CA ALA A 240 -1.41 -6.80 -22.90
C ALA A 240 -0.23 -6.89 -21.91
N SER A 241 0.96 -6.42 -22.28
CA SER A 241 2.15 -6.54 -21.44
C SER A 241 3.18 -5.44 -21.69
N ALA A 242 4.10 -5.27 -20.74
CA ALA A 242 5.27 -4.40 -20.90
C ALA A 242 6.15 -4.80 -22.11
N ALA A 243 6.26 -6.08 -22.44
CA ALA A 243 7.04 -6.56 -23.58
C ALA A 243 6.42 -6.11 -24.92
N GLU A 244 5.09 -6.17 -25.03
CA GLU A 244 4.36 -5.65 -26.19
C GLU A 244 4.50 -4.13 -26.28
N LEU A 245 4.39 -3.42 -25.15
CA LEU A 245 4.54 -1.97 -25.12
C LEU A 245 5.93 -1.52 -25.56
N ASN A 246 6.97 -2.21 -25.09
CA ASN A 246 8.36 -1.93 -25.47
C ASN A 246 8.58 -2.10 -26.98
N SER A 247 7.90 -3.07 -27.60
CA SER A 247 8.00 -3.36 -29.03
C SER A 247 7.12 -2.44 -29.90
N ALA A 248 6.05 -1.88 -29.34
CA ALA A 248 5.13 -1.00 -30.06
C ALA A 248 5.72 0.40 -30.32
N ASP A 249 5.26 1.08 -31.37
CA ASP A 249 5.64 2.49 -31.63
C ASP A 249 5.04 3.44 -30.60
N SER A 250 3.85 3.12 -30.12
CA SER A 250 3.15 3.82 -29.04
C SER A 250 2.06 2.92 -28.45
N GLY A 251 1.63 3.21 -27.23
CA GLY A 251 0.59 2.44 -26.54
C GLY A 251 0.62 2.69 -25.05
N TRP A 252 -0.17 1.91 -24.31
CA TRP A 252 -0.11 1.89 -22.86
C TRP A 252 -0.46 0.51 -22.28
N TYR A 253 -0.02 0.25 -21.06
CA TYR A 253 -0.27 -0.97 -20.31
C TYR A 253 -0.42 -0.60 -18.83
N TYR A 254 -1.26 -1.32 -18.08
CA TYR A 254 -1.40 -1.12 -16.64
C TYR A 254 -0.85 -2.32 -15.87
N ALA A 255 0.19 -2.09 -15.08
CA ALA A 255 0.81 -3.06 -14.19
C ALA A 255 0.17 -2.93 -12.79
N ALA A 256 -0.93 -3.67 -12.55
CA ALA A 256 -1.66 -3.58 -11.29
C ALA A 256 -0.84 -3.98 -10.06
N ASP A 257 0.07 -4.96 -10.22
CA ASP A 257 0.88 -5.51 -9.14
C ASP A 257 2.22 -4.77 -8.95
N GLU A 258 2.59 -3.89 -9.88
CA GLU A 258 3.83 -3.14 -9.81
C GLU A 258 3.65 -1.94 -8.89
N ARG A 259 4.25 -2.00 -7.69
CA ARG A 259 4.28 -0.89 -6.72
C ARG A 259 2.88 -0.33 -6.41
N GLY A 260 1.91 -1.23 -6.23
CA GLY A 260 0.52 -0.84 -5.94
C GLY A 260 -0.27 -0.28 -7.14
N GLY A 261 0.30 -0.33 -8.34
CA GLY A 261 -0.33 0.04 -9.61
C GLY A 261 0.49 1.09 -10.37
N THR A 262 0.91 0.74 -11.58
CA THR A 262 1.66 1.66 -12.46
C THR A 262 1.10 1.64 -13.87
N VAL A 263 0.75 2.81 -14.41
CA VAL A 263 0.38 2.97 -15.83
C VAL A 263 1.64 3.28 -16.62
N HIS A 264 2.00 2.37 -17.52
CA HIS A 264 3.08 2.52 -18.47
C HIS A 264 2.54 3.12 -19.76
N VAL A 265 3.07 4.26 -20.21
CA VAL A 265 2.65 4.92 -21.45
C VAL A 265 3.85 5.20 -22.33
N LYS A 266 3.83 4.67 -23.56
CA LYS A 266 4.84 4.98 -24.58
C LYS A 266 4.24 5.92 -25.62
N THR A 267 4.80 7.11 -25.74
CA THR A 267 4.39 8.06 -26.79
C THR A 267 5.00 7.67 -28.14
N PRO A 268 4.39 8.07 -29.27
CA PRO A 268 5.12 8.19 -30.54
C PRO A 268 6.36 9.07 -30.38
N ARG A 269 7.25 9.08 -31.39
CA ARG A 269 8.33 10.07 -31.42
C ARG A 269 7.76 11.48 -31.50
N VAL A 270 8.27 12.35 -30.65
CA VAL A 270 7.87 13.77 -30.57
C VAL A 270 9.10 14.63 -30.86
N ALA A 271 8.94 15.60 -31.76
CA ALA A 271 9.98 16.58 -32.05
C ALA A 271 10.28 17.40 -30.79
N THR A 272 11.54 17.53 -30.40
CA THR A 272 11.92 18.14 -29.12
C THR A 272 11.64 19.62 -29.06
N ASN A 273 11.48 20.31 -30.19
CA ASN A 273 11.08 21.71 -30.28
C ASN A 273 9.55 21.92 -30.17
N THR A 274 8.77 20.88 -29.93
CA THR A 274 7.31 20.95 -29.75
C THR A 274 6.90 20.42 -28.39
N ALA A 275 5.84 20.98 -27.83
CA ALA A 275 5.22 20.44 -26.63
C ALA A 275 4.23 19.33 -26.99
N THR A 276 4.10 18.35 -26.11
CA THR A 276 3.06 17.31 -26.18
C THR A 276 2.39 17.14 -24.82
N GLN A 277 1.29 16.41 -24.79
CA GLN A 277 0.54 16.13 -23.58
C GLN A 277 0.11 14.67 -23.57
N VAL A 278 0.18 14.04 -22.41
CA VAL A 278 -0.37 12.72 -22.15
C VAL A 278 -1.50 12.86 -21.14
N ASP A 279 -2.71 12.48 -21.52
CA ASP A 279 -3.89 12.53 -20.66
C ASP A 279 -4.35 11.10 -20.30
N LEU A 280 -4.51 10.83 -19.02
CA LEU A 280 -5.03 9.58 -18.47
C LEU A 280 -6.39 9.88 -17.83
N TYR A 281 -7.47 9.36 -18.39
CA TYR A 281 -8.83 9.61 -17.93
C TYR A 281 -9.32 8.50 -17.01
N GLY A 282 -10.00 8.88 -15.92
CA GLY A 282 -10.69 7.93 -15.02
C GLY A 282 -9.78 6.99 -14.21
N THR A 283 -8.50 7.35 -14.06
CA THR A 283 -7.54 6.68 -13.17
C THR A 283 -7.59 7.34 -11.79
N SER A 284 -6.45 7.51 -11.11
CA SER A 284 -6.40 8.08 -9.78
C SER A 284 -5.09 8.81 -9.51
N ALA A 285 -5.08 9.69 -8.51
CA ALA A 285 -3.84 10.15 -7.89
C ALA A 285 -3.02 8.98 -7.31
N ILE A 286 -1.84 9.30 -6.80
CA ILE A 286 -0.96 8.32 -6.17
C ILE A 286 -1.65 7.65 -4.98
N GLY A 287 -1.51 6.32 -4.89
CA GLY A 287 -2.22 5.50 -3.91
C GLY A 287 -3.73 5.48 -4.11
N GLY A 288 -4.25 5.87 -5.28
CA GLY A 288 -5.67 6.06 -5.52
C GLY A 288 -6.48 4.79 -5.77
N VAL A 289 -6.57 4.00 -4.72
CA VAL A 289 -7.82 3.41 -4.23
C VAL A 289 -7.91 3.95 -2.79
N ASP A 290 -9.07 4.34 -2.25
CA ASP A 290 -9.19 4.67 -0.82
C ASP A 290 -8.95 3.40 0.05
N ARG A 291 -7.72 2.90 0.02
CA ARG A 291 -7.16 1.89 0.88
C ARG A 291 -6.39 2.66 1.92
N SER A 292 -7.07 2.94 3.03
CA SER A 292 -6.43 3.19 4.30
C SER A 292 -5.49 2.01 4.62
N THR A 293 -4.26 2.03 4.10
CA THR A 293 -3.18 1.17 4.57
C THR A 293 -2.25 2.00 5.42
N THR A 294 -2.77 2.47 6.55
CA THR A 294 -1.92 2.70 7.72
C THR A 294 -1.05 1.45 7.91
N VAL A 295 0.21 1.62 8.30
CA VAL A 295 0.90 0.54 9.01
C VAL A 295 0.12 0.38 10.31
N SER A 296 -0.96 -0.40 10.26
CA SER A 296 -1.67 -0.82 11.45
C SER A 296 -0.69 -1.76 12.14
N VAL A 297 -0.09 -1.28 13.23
CA VAL A 297 0.34 -2.21 14.27
C VAL A 297 -0.89 -3.08 14.54
N PRO A 298 -0.79 -4.42 14.42
CA PRO A 298 -1.95 -5.27 14.63
C PRO A 298 -2.47 -5.03 16.05
N TYR A 299 -3.79 -4.93 16.20
CA TYR A 299 -4.39 -4.93 17.53
C TYR A 299 -3.90 -6.17 18.28
N ALA A 300 -3.49 -5.99 19.55
CA ALA A 300 -2.89 -7.06 20.34
C ALA A 300 -3.83 -8.26 20.56
N SER A 301 -5.15 -8.06 20.39
CA SER A 301 -6.20 -9.07 20.48
C SER A 301 -7.47 -8.58 19.78
N LEU A 302 -8.44 -9.47 19.58
CA LEU A 302 -9.77 -9.09 19.08
C LEU A 302 -10.46 -8.07 19.99
N ALA A 303 -10.37 -8.27 21.32
CA ALA A 303 -10.96 -7.35 22.29
C ALA A 303 -10.35 -5.94 22.23
N ALA A 304 -9.03 -5.84 21.97
CA ALA A 304 -8.39 -4.54 21.77
C ALA A 304 -8.89 -3.82 20.51
N ALA A 305 -9.48 -4.56 19.56
CA ALA A 305 -10.03 -4.03 18.31
C ALA A 305 -11.54 -3.73 18.40
N PHE A 306 -12.21 -4.01 19.52
CA PHE A 306 -13.63 -3.70 19.68
C PHE A 306 -13.87 -2.20 19.47
N ASN A 307 -14.82 -1.88 18.60
CA ASN A 307 -15.08 -0.52 18.14
C ASN A 307 -16.58 -0.22 17.98
N ASN A 308 -17.44 -1.17 18.35
CA ASN A 308 -18.88 -1.05 18.23
C ASN A 308 -19.59 -1.70 19.43
N THR A 309 -20.72 -1.13 19.86
CA THR A 309 -21.57 -1.65 20.93
C THR A 309 -22.72 -2.42 20.29
N ALA A 310 -22.64 -3.75 20.24
CA ALA A 310 -23.65 -4.59 19.61
C ALA A 310 -24.60 -5.24 20.60
N ILE A 311 -24.25 -5.26 21.90
CA ILE A 311 -25.01 -5.90 22.95
C ILE A 311 -25.31 -4.87 24.03
N THR A 312 -26.58 -4.71 24.39
CA THR A 312 -27.01 -3.83 25.49
C THR A 312 -27.92 -4.58 26.45
N ALA A 313 -28.01 -4.09 27.69
CA ALA A 313 -28.96 -4.61 28.66
C ALA A 313 -30.39 -4.22 28.24
N GLU A 314 -31.37 -5.09 28.50
CA GLU A 314 -32.80 -4.84 28.24
C GLU A 314 -33.27 -3.50 28.86
N VAL A 315 -32.70 -3.13 30.02
CA VAL A 315 -33.06 -1.91 30.77
C VAL A 315 -32.24 -0.67 30.41
N ASP A 316 -31.17 -0.79 29.63
CA ASP A 316 -30.27 0.31 29.24
C ASP A 316 -29.81 0.16 27.78
N PRO A 317 -30.71 0.41 26.81
CA PRO A 317 -30.46 0.11 25.40
C PRO A 317 -29.76 1.26 24.63
N GLU A 318 -29.64 2.45 25.23
CA GLU A 318 -29.38 3.70 24.50
C GLU A 318 -28.05 3.72 23.74
N SER A 319 -27.05 2.98 24.22
CA SER A 319 -25.70 2.96 23.62
C SER A 319 -25.53 1.92 22.50
N GLY A 320 -26.54 1.08 22.24
CA GLY A 320 -26.44 0.01 21.26
C GLY A 320 -26.54 0.51 19.83
N ASP A 321 -25.70 0.01 18.93
CA ASP A 321 -25.68 0.44 17.52
C ASP A 321 -25.16 -0.62 16.55
N PHE A 322 -25.56 -1.89 16.72
CA PHE A 322 -25.19 -3.00 15.84
C PHE A 322 -25.51 -2.73 14.36
N ASP A 323 -26.65 -2.10 14.06
CA ASP A 323 -27.10 -1.88 12.67
C ASP A 323 -26.90 -0.44 12.16
N GLY A 324 -26.21 0.42 12.92
CA GLY A 324 -26.07 1.86 12.62
C GLY A 324 -27.35 2.67 12.81
N GLY A 325 -28.44 2.03 13.27
CA GLY A 325 -29.74 2.64 13.54
C GLY A 325 -30.11 2.66 15.03
N GLY A 326 -29.14 2.44 15.92
CA GLY A 326 -29.35 2.39 17.36
C GLY A 326 -29.90 1.06 17.88
N SER A 327 -29.88 0.00 17.08
CA SER A 327 -30.38 -1.31 17.52
C SER A 327 -29.27 -2.23 17.99
N SER A 328 -29.57 -3.14 18.92
CA SER A 328 -28.59 -4.09 19.47
C SER A 328 -29.22 -5.41 19.90
N TYR A 329 -28.41 -6.44 20.09
CA TYR A 329 -28.83 -7.65 20.78
C TYR A 329 -29.12 -7.36 22.25
N ILE A 330 -30.04 -8.14 22.84
CA ILE A 330 -30.40 -8.05 24.26
C ILE A 330 -29.51 -9.01 25.05
N ALA A 331 -28.69 -8.48 25.94
CA ALA A 331 -27.69 -9.23 26.71
C ALA A 331 -28.30 -10.41 27.48
N GLU A 332 -29.41 -10.19 28.17
CA GLU A 332 -30.09 -11.19 28.99
C GLU A 332 -30.61 -12.37 28.14
N ARG A 333 -30.99 -12.09 26.89
CA ARG A 333 -31.53 -13.11 25.98
C ARG A 333 -30.41 -13.90 25.32
N LEU A 334 -29.26 -13.27 25.01
CA LEU A 334 -28.05 -13.98 24.59
C LEU A 334 -27.51 -14.87 25.72
N ALA A 335 -27.48 -14.36 26.95
CA ALA A 335 -27.07 -15.12 28.13
C ALA A 335 -27.96 -16.35 28.36
N ALA A 336 -29.28 -16.25 28.12
CA ALA A 336 -30.20 -17.39 28.17
C ALA A 336 -29.91 -18.47 27.11
N GLN A 337 -29.19 -18.14 26.03
CA GLN A 337 -28.69 -19.09 25.03
C GLN A 337 -27.26 -19.57 25.33
N GLY A 338 -26.69 -19.22 26.49
CA GLY A 338 -25.34 -19.62 26.91
C GLY A 338 -24.22 -18.65 26.52
N ALA A 339 -24.54 -17.54 25.84
CA ALA A 339 -23.57 -16.49 25.50
C ALA A 339 -23.49 -15.44 26.63
N THR A 340 -22.81 -15.81 27.72
CA THR A 340 -22.54 -14.92 28.86
C THR A 340 -21.22 -14.17 28.68
N THR A 341 -21.10 -12.96 29.21
CA THR A 341 -19.86 -12.15 29.22
C THR A 341 -18.65 -12.96 29.66
N GLY A 342 -17.60 -13.01 28.83
CA GLY A 342 -16.36 -13.78 29.06
C GLY A 342 -16.53 -15.31 29.08
N GLY A 343 -17.74 -15.80 28.84
CA GLY A 343 -18.10 -17.22 28.86
C GLY A 343 -17.63 -17.98 27.62
N THR A 344 -17.95 -19.27 27.57
CA THR A 344 -17.62 -20.12 26.43
C THR A 344 -18.86 -20.41 25.59
N VAL A 345 -18.80 -20.10 24.30
CA VAL A 345 -19.78 -20.52 23.29
C VAL A 345 -19.15 -21.63 22.47
N THR A 346 -19.88 -22.73 22.23
CA THR A 346 -19.38 -23.87 21.45
C THR A 346 -20.26 -24.08 20.22
N HIS A 347 -19.63 -24.20 19.05
CA HIS A 347 -20.28 -24.58 17.78
C HIS A 347 -19.39 -25.62 17.08
N ASP A 348 -19.96 -26.74 16.65
CA ASP A 348 -19.24 -27.84 15.95
C ASP A 348 -17.91 -28.28 16.60
N GLY A 349 -17.90 -28.33 17.94
CA GLY A 349 -16.72 -28.73 18.71
C GLY A 349 -15.62 -27.66 18.80
N VAL A 350 -15.85 -26.47 18.25
CA VAL A 350 -15.00 -25.29 18.38
C VAL A 350 -15.49 -24.47 19.57
N ALA A 351 -14.60 -24.22 20.53
CA ALA A 351 -14.89 -23.40 21.71
C ALA A 351 -14.39 -21.97 21.48
N PHE A 352 -15.29 -21.01 21.57
CA PHE A 352 -15.04 -19.58 21.47
C PHE A 352 -15.15 -18.93 22.86
N THR A 353 -14.26 -17.99 23.15
CA THR A 353 -14.46 -17.06 24.27
C THR A 353 -15.38 -15.94 23.79
N TRP A 354 -16.58 -15.86 24.38
CA TRP A 354 -17.51 -14.76 24.14
C TRP A 354 -16.93 -13.44 24.66
N PRO A 355 -17.24 -12.27 24.05
CA PRO A 355 -16.74 -10.98 24.53
C PRO A 355 -16.85 -10.80 26.05
N ASP A 356 -15.72 -10.46 26.67
CA ASP A 356 -15.63 -10.08 28.07
C ASP A 356 -15.78 -8.55 28.20
N ALA A 357 -16.96 -8.07 27.78
CA ALA A 357 -17.34 -6.67 27.80
C ALA A 357 -18.70 -6.52 28.50
N ASP A 358 -18.85 -5.49 29.32
CA ASP A 358 -20.13 -5.16 29.95
C ASP A 358 -21.13 -4.72 28.86
N PRO A 359 -22.41 -5.12 28.93
CA PRO A 359 -23.43 -4.65 27.99
C PRO A 359 -23.47 -3.11 27.94
N GLY A 360 -23.53 -2.56 26.73
CA GLY A 360 -23.49 -1.13 26.50
C GLY A 360 -22.08 -0.55 26.29
N THR A 361 -21.04 -1.38 26.36
CA THR A 361 -19.66 -1.02 25.96
C THR A 361 -19.27 -1.73 24.66
N PRO A 362 -18.19 -1.30 23.96
CA PRO A 362 -17.76 -1.98 22.76
C PRO A 362 -17.44 -3.46 22.99
N ASP A 363 -18.21 -4.34 22.35
CA ASP A 363 -18.20 -5.79 22.57
C ASP A 363 -17.91 -6.58 21.28
N ASN A 364 -17.82 -5.88 20.15
CA ASN A 364 -17.52 -6.50 18.88
C ASN A 364 -16.70 -5.58 17.98
N VAL A 365 -16.19 -6.20 16.90
CA VAL A 365 -15.43 -5.52 15.87
C VAL A 365 -16.31 -5.34 14.64
N ALA A 366 -16.76 -4.11 14.38
CA ALA A 366 -17.24 -3.69 13.06
C ALA A 366 -16.03 -3.59 12.12
N ALA A 367 -16.02 -4.39 11.05
CA ALA A 367 -14.82 -4.62 10.24
C ALA A 367 -14.48 -3.39 9.37
N GLN A 368 -13.25 -2.87 9.47
CA GLN A 368 -12.78 -1.69 8.71
C GLN A 368 -11.43 -1.96 8.03
N GLY A 369 -11.03 -3.23 7.86
CA GLY A 369 -9.72 -3.59 7.32
C GLY A 369 -8.59 -3.66 8.37
N GLN A 370 -8.91 -3.58 9.66
CA GLN A 370 -7.92 -3.72 10.73
C GLN A 370 -7.27 -5.09 10.75
N THR A 371 -6.00 -5.12 11.14
CA THR A 371 -5.25 -6.36 11.38
C THR A 371 -5.22 -6.64 12.88
N ILE A 372 -5.50 -7.88 13.26
CA ILE A 372 -5.69 -8.32 14.64
C ILE A 372 -4.78 -9.51 14.89
N ALA A 373 -3.99 -9.48 15.96
CA ALA A 373 -3.18 -10.61 16.37
C ALA A 373 -4.09 -11.77 16.80
N VAL A 374 -3.96 -12.91 16.11
CA VAL A 374 -4.62 -14.18 16.43
C VAL A 374 -3.55 -15.26 16.28
N GLN A 375 -2.96 -15.67 17.39
CA GLN A 375 -1.83 -16.60 17.38
C GLN A 375 -2.33 -18.04 17.58
N GLY A 376 -2.03 -18.91 16.63
CA GLY A 376 -2.43 -20.30 16.73
C GLY A 376 -2.07 -21.14 15.52
N GLN A 377 -2.44 -22.42 15.60
CA GLN A 377 -2.28 -23.42 14.54
C GLN A 377 -3.55 -24.27 14.50
N GLY A 378 -3.94 -24.73 13.31
CA GLY A 378 -5.17 -25.48 13.08
C GLY A 378 -5.37 -25.72 11.60
N SER A 379 -6.48 -26.38 11.24
CA SER A 379 -6.90 -26.49 9.84
C SER A 379 -7.76 -25.31 9.41
N HIS A 380 -8.45 -24.64 10.35
CA HIS A 380 -9.28 -23.47 10.08
C HIS A 380 -9.15 -22.41 11.20
N LEU A 381 -9.34 -21.15 10.83
CA LEU A 381 -9.63 -20.04 11.73
C LEU A 381 -11.12 -19.77 11.66
N ALA A 382 -11.83 -20.03 12.75
CA ALA A 382 -13.26 -19.87 12.87
C ALA A 382 -13.63 -18.53 13.52
N PHE A 383 -14.81 -18.02 13.17
CA PHE A 383 -15.35 -16.75 13.60
C PHE A 383 -16.78 -16.93 14.11
N LEU A 384 -17.10 -16.27 15.23
CA LEU A 384 -18.47 -15.92 15.56
C LEU A 384 -18.71 -14.48 15.11
N GLY A 385 -19.66 -14.31 14.20
CA GLY A 385 -19.97 -13.02 13.62
C GLY A 385 -21.41 -12.90 13.18
N SER A 386 -21.81 -11.70 12.84
CA SER A 386 -23.11 -11.42 12.25
C SER A 386 -22.99 -10.18 11.38
N GLU A 387 -24.03 -9.87 10.62
CA GLU A 387 -23.96 -8.84 9.60
C GLU A 387 -25.21 -7.96 9.61
N ALA A 388 -25.06 -6.67 9.34
CA ALA A 388 -26.14 -5.68 9.37
C ALA A 388 -26.52 -5.16 7.97
N GLY A 389 -26.29 -5.95 6.92
CA GLY A 389 -26.45 -5.59 5.51
C GLY A 389 -26.67 -6.83 4.63
N PHE A 390 -25.92 -6.96 3.52
CA PHE A 390 -25.82 -8.16 2.67
C PHE A 390 -24.45 -8.24 1.98
N THR A 391 -23.35 -8.36 2.74
CA THR A 391 -22.00 -8.30 2.18
C THR A 391 -21.06 -9.44 2.62
N SER A 392 -20.01 -9.64 1.82
CA SER A 392 -18.82 -10.41 2.18
C SER A 392 -17.60 -9.65 1.69
N GLY A 393 -16.42 -9.97 2.21
CA GLY A 393 -15.20 -9.31 1.76
C GLY A 393 -13.95 -10.12 2.02
N PRO A 394 -12.81 -9.66 1.49
CA PRO A 394 -11.54 -10.36 1.64
C PRO A 394 -11.10 -10.35 3.10
N VAL A 395 -10.72 -11.52 3.60
CA VAL A 395 -10.02 -11.71 4.87
C VAL A 395 -8.62 -12.26 4.56
N THR A 396 -7.59 -11.71 5.19
CA THR A 396 -6.20 -12.10 4.96
C THR A 396 -5.62 -12.72 6.22
N ILE A 397 -5.17 -13.97 6.13
CA ILE A 397 -4.45 -14.66 7.19
C ILE A 397 -2.96 -14.38 7.02
N HIS A 398 -2.29 -14.00 8.11
CA HIS A 398 -0.86 -13.75 8.14
C HIS A 398 -0.17 -14.87 8.91
N TYR A 399 0.90 -15.41 8.33
CA TYR A 399 1.64 -16.54 8.88
C TYR A 399 2.98 -16.10 9.48
N ALA A 400 3.47 -16.88 10.44
CA ALA A 400 4.74 -16.63 11.12
C ALA A 400 5.97 -16.67 10.18
N ASP A 401 5.85 -17.31 9.02
CA ASP A 401 6.89 -17.36 7.99
C ASP A 401 6.89 -16.13 7.06
N GLY A 402 6.03 -15.15 7.34
CA GLY A 402 5.90 -13.90 6.56
C GLY A 402 4.99 -14.02 5.33
N THR A 403 4.46 -15.20 5.04
CA THR A 403 3.50 -15.37 3.94
C THR A 403 2.08 -15.02 4.38
N THR A 404 1.18 -14.85 3.42
CA THR A 404 -0.24 -14.60 3.66
C THR A 404 -1.11 -15.45 2.75
N SER A 405 -2.34 -15.72 3.18
CA SER A 405 -3.40 -16.30 2.33
C SER A 405 -4.67 -15.46 2.44
N MET A 406 -5.35 -15.24 1.32
CA MET A 406 -6.56 -14.43 1.26
C MET A 406 -7.77 -15.29 0.89
N GLN A 407 -8.87 -15.15 1.62
CA GLN A 407 -10.15 -15.83 1.41
C GLN A 407 -11.30 -14.82 1.53
N SER A 408 -12.54 -15.24 1.25
CA SER A 408 -13.72 -14.41 1.49
C SER A 408 -14.36 -14.77 2.83
N LEU A 409 -14.77 -13.78 3.60
CA LEU A 409 -15.55 -13.95 4.83
C LEU A 409 -16.82 -13.09 4.75
N GLY A 410 -17.94 -13.66 5.15
CA GLY A 410 -19.22 -12.97 5.25
C GLY A 410 -20.17 -13.72 6.18
N PHE A 411 -21.23 -13.04 6.62
CA PHE A 411 -22.31 -13.64 7.39
C PHE A 411 -23.64 -13.18 6.83
N PRO A 412 -24.71 -13.97 6.98
CA PRO A 412 -26.06 -13.49 6.71
C PRO A 412 -26.43 -12.32 7.62
N ASN A 413 -27.42 -11.54 7.17
CA ASN A 413 -28.00 -10.49 7.98
C ASN A 413 -28.49 -11.06 9.32
N TRP A 414 -28.20 -10.36 10.41
CA TRP A 414 -28.56 -10.75 11.77
C TRP A 414 -30.04 -11.07 11.98
N CYS A 415 -30.92 -10.57 11.11
CA CYS A 415 -32.33 -10.98 11.10
C CYS A 415 -32.92 -11.10 9.70
N CYS A 416 -34.02 -11.85 9.63
CA CYS A 416 -34.98 -11.85 8.53
C CYS A 416 -34.46 -12.23 7.13
N ALA A 417 -33.21 -12.68 7.03
CA ALA A 417 -32.60 -13.21 5.81
C ALA A 417 -32.47 -14.74 5.85
N ASP A 418 -32.14 -15.33 4.71
CA ASP A 418 -31.73 -16.74 4.63
C ASP A 418 -30.46 -16.95 5.46
N THR A 419 -30.49 -17.92 6.38
CA THR A 419 -29.40 -18.21 7.31
C THR A 419 -28.27 -19.05 6.73
N SER A 420 -28.41 -19.53 5.49
CA SER A 420 -27.43 -20.41 4.81
C SER A 420 -26.43 -19.66 3.90
N GLY A 421 -26.49 -18.33 3.86
CA GLY A 421 -25.62 -17.50 3.04
C GLY A 421 -24.13 -17.57 3.46
N TYR A 422 -23.24 -17.35 2.48
CA TYR A 422 -21.79 -17.19 2.69
C TYR A 422 -21.05 -18.37 3.32
N GLY A 423 -21.67 -19.56 3.34
CA GLY A 423 -21.11 -20.74 4.02
C GLY A 423 -21.18 -20.65 5.54
N ALA A 424 -21.97 -19.71 6.08
CA ALA A 424 -22.16 -19.53 7.51
C ALA A 424 -23.34 -20.37 8.04
N GLU A 425 -23.33 -20.62 9.33
CA GLU A 425 -24.37 -21.39 10.04
C GLU A 425 -24.79 -20.67 11.33
N PRO A 426 -26.07 -20.71 11.73
CA PRO A 426 -26.50 -20.13 13.01
C PRO A 426 -25.80 -20.82 14.20
N ALA A 427 -25.02 -20.05 14.97
CA ALA A 427 -24.37 -20.52 16.20
C ALA A 427 -25.18 -20.17 17.45
N ILE A 428 -25.78 -18.98 17.47
CA ILE A 428 -26.69 -18.51 18.53
C ILE A 428 -27.92 -17.93 17.88
N THR A 429 -29.11 -18.31 18.36
CA THR A 429 -30.38 -17.70 17.96
C THR A 429 -31.08 -17.13 19.19
N THR A 430 -31.35 -15.83 19.17
CA THR A 430 -32.10 -15.12 20.21
C THR A 430 -33.35 -14.47 19.62
N TYR A 431 -34.23 -13.93 20.46
CA TYR A 431 -35.50 -13.34 20.04
C TYR A 431 -35.65 -11.91 20.51
N GLY A 432 -36.07 -11.04 19.59
CA GLY A 432 -36.14 -9.60 19.79
C GLY A 432 -34.80 -8.91 19.87
N LYS A 433 -34.85 -7.59 19.75
CA LYS A 433 -33.70 -6.69 19.80
C LYS A 433 -34.01 -5.48 20.68
N ASN A 434 -32.98 -4.82 21.17
CA ASN A 434 -33.14 -3.47 21.69
C ASN A 434 -33.18 -2.47 20.53
N ILE A 435 -34.05 -1.48 20.67
CA ILE A 435 -34.02 -0.19 19.95
C ILE A 435 -33.78 0.91 21.01
N PRO A 436 -33.50 2.17 20.64
CA PRO A 436 -33.12 3.19 21.63
C PRO A 436 -34.13 3.44 22.76
N THR A 437 -35.40 3.08 22.55
CA THR A 437 -36.48 3.24 23.54
C THR A 437 -36.80 1.96 24.33
N GLY A 438 -36.05 0.86 24.15
CA GLY A 438 -36.27 -0.42 24.84
C GLY A 438 -36.39 -1.63 23.91
N PRO A 439 -36.79 -2.79 24.46
CA PRO A 439 -36.96 -4.02 23.70
C PRO A 439 -38.08 -3.94 22.66
N ALA A 440 -37.82 -4.49 21.48
CA ALA A 440 -38.76 -4.56 20.39
C ALA A 440 -38.72 -5.94 19.69
N TYR A 441 -39.73 -6.20 18.86
CA TYR A 441 -39.83 -7.39 18.01
C TYR A 441 -39.67 -8.73 18.74
N PRO A 442 -40.41 -8.99 19.85
CA PRO A 442 -40.12 -10.09 20.77
C PRO A 442 -40.24 -11.50 20.16
N THR A 443 -40.82 -11.64 18.98
CA THR A 443 -40.98 -12.92 18.26
C THR A 443 -40.05 -13.06 17.05
N THR A 444 -39.33 -12.02 16.67
CA THR A 444 -38.39 -12.04 15.55
C THR A 444 -37.08 -12.66 16.00
N ALA A 445 -36.57 -13.63 15.23
CA ALA A 445 -35.28 -14.27 15.50
C ALA A 445 -34.12 -13.37 15.04
N TYR A 446 -33.08 -13.33 15.86
CA TYR A 446 -31.81 -12.66 15.61
C TYR A 446 -30.66 -13.65 15.82
N HIS A 447 -29.65 -13.62 14.95
CA HIS A 447 -28.66 -14.68 14.86
C HIS A 447 -27.22 -14.16 14.93
N VAL A 448 -26.41 -14.87 15.71
CA VAL A 448 -24.95 -14.85 15.59
C VAL A 448 -24.55 -16.14 14.88
N PHE A 449 -23.73 -16.02 13.85
CA PHE A 449 -23.36 -17.09 12.95
C PHE A 449 -21.92 -17.55 13.20
N TYR A 450 -21.68 -18.83 12.94
CA TYR A 450 -20.38 -19.43 12.72
C TYR A 450 -20.01 -19.32 11.25
N ASN A 451 -18.77 -18.96 10.95
CA ASN A 451 -18.13 -19.14 9.64
C ASN A 451 -16.63 -19.31 9.86
N ASP A 452 -15.91 -19.89 8.91
CA ASP A 452 -14.49 -20.14 9.03
C ASP A 452 -13.74 -19.99 7.71
N VAL A 453 -12.41 -19.89 7.82
CA VAL A 453 -11.51 -19.91 6.68
C VAL A 453 -10.42 -20.92 6.89
N THR A 454 -9.95 -21.51 5.80
CA THR A 454 -8.91 -22.53 5.82
C THR A 454 -7.54 -21.94 6.18
N ILE A 455 -6.74 -22.70 6.92
CA ILE A 455 -5.35 -22.38 7.24
C ILE A 455 -4.44 -23.24 6.36
N GLU A 456 -3.39 -22.64 5.79
CA GLU A 456 -2.40 -23.41 5.03
C GLU A 456 -1.74 -24.49 5.91
N ALA A 457 -1.70 -25.72 5.41
CA ALA A 457 -1.26 -26.87 6.18
C ALA A 457 0.16 -26.68 6.76
N GLY A 458 0.29 -26.90 8.08
CA GLY A 458 1.55 -26.79 8.80
C GLY A 458 2.01 -25.35 9.08
N LYS A 459 1.20 -24.33 8.77
CA LYS A 459 1.53 -22.94 9.06
C LYS A 459 0.98 -22.47 10.41
N GLN A 460 1.73 -21.57 11.03
CA GLN A 460 1.32 -20.86 12.24
C GLN A 460 0.74 -19.50 11.86
N VAL A 461 -0.50 -19.26 12.26
CA VAL A 461 -1.16 -17.96 12.11
C VAL A 461 -0.65 -17.02 13.20
N VAL A 462 -0.37 -15.78 12.83
CA VAL A 462 0.05 -14.72 13.76
C VAL A 462 -0.92 -13.54 13.78
N ALA A 463 -1.63 -13.29 12.68
CA ALA A 463 -2.63 -12.24 12.61
C ALA A 463 -3.67 -12.52 11.51
N VAL A 464 -4.78 -11.79 11.58
CA VAL A 464 -5.81 -11.76 10.55
C VAL A 464 -6.16 -10.30 10.23
N THR A 465 -6.22 -9.95 8.94
CA THR A 465 -6.82 -8.70 8.49
C THR A 465 -8.27 -8.97 8.11
N LEU A 466 -9.19 -8.30 8.81
CA LEU A 466 -10.62 -8.44 8.57
C LEU A 466 -11.05 -7.74 7.27
N PRO A 467 -12.24 -8.07 6.72
CA PRO A 467 -12.81 -7.33 5.60
C PRO A 467 -12.94 -5.82 5.87
N GLN A 468 -12.87 -5.02 4.81
CA GLN A 468 -13.12 -3.58 4.88
C GLN A 468 -14.63 -3.31 4.70
N SER A 469 -15.44 -3.75 5.65
CA SER A 469 -16.90 -3.58 5.60
C SER A 469 -17.51 -3.47 7.00
N GLY A 470 -17.94 -2.25 7.37
CA GLY A 470 -18.47 -1.97 8.70
C GLY A 470 -19.79 -2.69 9.01
N ALA A 471 -20.42 -3.31 8.02
CA ALA A 471 -21.60 -4.16 8.21
C ALA A 471 -21.25 -5.56 8.74
N ILE A 472 -20.00 -6.01 8.61
CA ILE A 472 -19.54 -7.31 9.14
C ILE A 472 -19.04 -7.10 10.57
N HIS A 473 -19.62 -7.83 11.50
CA HIS A 473 -19.31 -7.76 12.91
C HIS A 473 -18.72 -9.07 13.41
N ILE A 474 -17.55 -9.01 14.07
CA ILE A 474 -16.89 -10.17 14.67
C ILE A 474 -16.95 -10.07 16.19
N PHE A 475 -17.52 -11.08 16.84
CA PHE A 475 -17.63 -11.21 18.29
C PHE A 475 -16.50 -12.07 18.86
N ALA A 476 -16.13 -13.16 18.19
CA ALA A 476 -15.10 -14.07 18.67
C ALA A 476 -14.34 -14.75 17.52
N THR A 477 -13.15 -15.25 17.82
CA THR A 477 -12.36 -16.11 16.92
C THR A 477 -11.81 -17.30 17.67
N ALA A 478 -11.63 -18.43 16.98
CA ALA A 478 -11.04 -19.64 17.55
C ALA A 478 -10.36 -20.48 16.46
N PHE A 479 -9.38 -21.30 16.86
CA PHE A 479 -8.72 -22.24 15.95
C PHE A 479 -9.37 -23.61 16.05
N THR A 480 -9.64 -24.24 14.91
CA THR A 480 -10.10 -25.64 14.88
C THR A 480 -8.90 -26.57 15.04
N LYS A 481 -9.01 -27.56 15.93
CA LYS A 481 -7.92 -28.52 16.17
C LYS A 481 -7.74 -29.42 14.95
N THR A 482 -6.48 -29.66 14.56
CA THR A 482 -6.15 -30.78 13.68
C THR A 482 -6.53 -32.08 14.38
N THR A 483 -7.51 -32.81 13.84
CA THR A 483 -7.78 -34.17 14.31
C THR A 483 -6.52 -35.01 14.01
N PRO A 484 -5.91 -35.69 15.00
CA PRO A 484 -4.91 -36.70 14.70
C PRO A 484 -5.62 -37.80 13.91
N GLY A 485 -5.19 -38.01 12.66
CA GLY A 485 -5.64 -39.13 11.83
C GLY A 485 -5.16 -40.48 12.38
#